data_AF-A0A1F8MAF5-F1
#
_entry.id   AF-A0A1F8MAF5-F1
#
_cell.length_a   1.000
_cell.length_b   1.000
_cell.length_c   1.000
_cell.angle_alpha   90.00
_cell.angle_beta   90.00
_cell.angle_gamma   90.00
#
_symmetry.space_group_name_H-M   'P 1'
#
loop_
_entity.id
_entity.type
_entity.pdbx_description
1 polymer ?
#
loop_
_entity_poly.entity_id
_entity_poly.type
_entity_poly.pdbx_seq_one_letter_code
_entity_poly.pdbx_strand_id
1 'polypeptide(L)'
;MSFLDSTAYVWIILPIMVFFARVTDVTLGTLRIIFISRGKRNLAPLLGFVEVFIWITVVSQIVGHAHNLLAYLAYAAGFASGAFVGMYIEARLAIGTQIILSIVQGDASELTTNLHSAGFGVTCVDGDGSNGPVKLIYTIVPRRNMENVLSIIHQTHPHAFLAIQDVRSTLEGIFPITASMQNGFFFPRKFK
;
A
#
# COMPACT_ATOMS: atom_id res chain seq x y z
N MET A 1 46.30 -2.89 -4.64
CA MET A 1 45.39 -4.04 -4.66
C MET A 1 45.69 -4.97 -3.48
N SER A 2 45.39 -4.60 -2.24
CA SER A 2 45.68 -5.46 -1.06
C SER A 2 44.69 -5.35 0.10
N PHE A 3 43.63 -4.55 -0.03
CA PHE A 3 42.58 -4.45 0.99
C PHE A 3 41.40 -5.40 0.73
N LEU A 4 41.24 -5.89 -0.50
CA LEU A 4 40.15 -6.79 -0.91
C LEU A 4 40.44 -8.29 -0.66
N ASP A 5 41.71 -8.67 -0.50
CA ASP A 5 42.12 -10.06 -0.20
C ASP A 5 42.35 -10.31 1.30
N SER A 6 42.07 -9.31 2.15
CA SER A 6 42.25 -9.48 3.58
C SER A 6 41.18 -10.44 4.11
N THR A 7 41.58 -11.49 4.83
CA THR A 7 40.67 -12.50 5.41
C THR A 7 39.53 -11.85 6.21
N ALA A 8 39.77 -10.70 6.86
CA ALA A 8 38.73 -9.94 7.55
C ALA A 8 37.63 -9.39 6.60
N TYR A 9 37.98 -8.97 5.39
CA TYR A 9 37.02 -8.47 4.41
C TYR A 9 36.05 -9.57 3.96
N VAL A 10 36.60 -10.74 3.59
CA VAL A 10 35.80 -11.86 3.10
C VAL A 10 34.90 -12.43 4.20
N TRP A 11 35.40 -12.52 5.44
CA TRP A 11 34.69 -13.20 6.53
C TRP A 11 33.76 -12.31 7.35
N ILE A 12 33.94 -10.99 7.34
CA ILE A 12 33.15 -10.05 8.17
C ILE A 12 32.45 -8.99 7.32
N ILE A 13 33.22 -8.22 6.53
CA ILE A 13 32.70 -7.06 5.82
C ILE A 13 31.72 -7.49 4.72
N LEU A 14 32.10 -8.52 3.94
CA LEU A 14 31.29 -9.00 2.83
C LEU A 14 29.92 -9.56 3.30
N PRO A 15 29.83 -10.47 4.30
CA PRO A 15 28.55 -10.92 4.82
C PRO A 15 27.65 -9.78 5.33
N ILE A 16 28.21 -8.80 6.04
CA ILE A 16 27.45 -7.64 6.54
C ILE A 16 26.90 -6.81 5.38
N MET A 17 27.74 -6.52 4.37
CA MET A 17 27.31 -5.77 3.19
C MET A 17 26.22 -6.51 2.42
N VAL A 18 26.39 -7.82 2.22
CA VAL A 18 25.39 -8.69 1.60
C VAL A 18 24.07 -8.66 2.37
N PHE A 19 24.12 -8.74 3.70
CA PHE A 19 22.94 -8.67 4.55
C PHE A 19 22.15 -7.37 4.32
N PHE A 20 22.78 -6.20 4.47
CA PHE A 20 22.09 -4.91 4.34
C PHE A 20 21.61 -4.65 2.90
N ALA A 21 22.40 -5.06 1.90
CA ALA A 21 21.98 -4.96 0.51
C ALA A 21 20.75 -5.84 0.23
N ARG A 22 20.69 -7.06 0.78
CA ARG A 22 19.51 -7.95 0.68
C ARG A 22 18.31 -7.44 1.44
N VAL A 23 18.49 -6.85 2.61
CA VAL A 23 17.40 -6.19 3.34
C VAL A 23 16.78 -5.11 2.47
N THR A 24 17.61 -4.26 1.86
CA THR A 24 17.15 -3.17 1.01
C THR A 24 16.45 -3.69 -0.26
N ASP A 25 17.06 -4.64 -0.95
CA ASP A 25 16.48 -5.25 -2.16
C ASP A 25 15.08 -5.84 -1.90
N VAL A 26 14.95 -6.69 -0.89
CA VAL A 26 13.67 -7.35 -0.59
C VAL A 26 12.63 -6.33 -0.14
N THR A 27 13.04 -5.34 0.65
CA THR A 27 12.15 -4.23 1.05
C THR A 27 11.62 -3.48 -0.17
N LEU A 28 12.48 -3.15 -1.14
CA LEU A 28 12.06 -2.50 -2.39
C LEU A 28 11.12 -3.38 -3.22
N GLY A 29 11.41 -4.69 -3.30
CA GLY A 29 10.53 -5.66 -3.96
C GLY A 29 9.14 -5.74 -3.32
N THR A 30 9.07 -5.74 -1.98
CA THR A 30 7.80 -5.67 -1.24
C THR A 30 7.05 -4.36 -1.54
N LEU A 31 7.74 -3.22 -1.48
CA LEU A 31 7.15 -1.91 -1.80
C LEU A 31 6.64 -1.85 -3.24
N ARG A 32 7.38 -2.41 -4.21
CA ARG A 32 6.94 -2.50 -5.61
C ARG A 32 5.61 -3.25 -5.72
N ILE A 33 5.48 -4.42 -5.08
CA ILE A 33 4.24 -5.20 -5.08
C ILE A 33 3.09 -4.39 -4.47
N ILE A 34 3.33 -3.67 -3.37
CA ILE A 34 2.34 -2.81 -2.73
C ILE A 34 1.91 -1.67 -3.68
N PHE A 35 2.84 -0.97 -4.29
CA PHE A 35 2.50 0.12 -5.22
C PHE A 35 1.72 -0.37 -6.45
N ILE A 36 2.04 -1.56 -6.98
CA ILE A 36 1.28 -2.20 -8.06
C ILE A 36 -0.15 -2.52 -7.59
N SER A 37 -0.29 -3.19 -6.45
CA SER A 37 -1.59 -3.61 -5.92
C SER A 37 -2.50 -2.42 -5.54
N ARG A 38 -1.91 -1.27 -5.22
CA ARG A 38 -2.60 -0.02 -4.87
C ARG A 38 -2.74 0.97 -6.05
N GLY A 39 -2.42 0.55 -7.28
CA GLY A 39 -2.65 1.35 -8.50
C GLY A 39 -1.62 2.46 -8.78
N LYS A 40 -0.58 2.63 -7.96
CA LYS A 40 0.51 3.58 -8.18
C LYS A 40 1.57 3.02 -9.13
N ARG A 41 1.15 2.75 -10.37
CA ARG A 41 1.95 2.02 -11.37
C ARG A 41 3.20 2.76 -11.85
N ASN A 42 3.27 4.08 -11.70
CA ASN A 42 4.39 4.88 -12.22
C ASN A 42 5.69 4.70 -11.41
N LEU A 43 5.60 4.37 -10.12
CA LEU A 43 6.78 4.18 -9.26
C LEU A 43 7.34 2.74 -9.33
N ALA A 44 6.52 1.78 -9.74
CA ALA A 44 6.91 0.37 -9.75
C ALA A 44 8.09 0.04 -10.71
N PRO A 45 8.16 0.59 -11.93
CA PRO A 45 9.31 0.36 -12.83
C PRO A 45 10.62 0.92 -12.28
N LEU A 46 10.59 2.11 -11.67
CA LEU A 46 11.77 2.73 -11.08
C LEU A 46 12.32 1.89 -9.92
N LEU A 47 11.44 1.42 -9.03
CA LEU A 47 11.82 0.53 -7.94
C LEU A 47 12.37 -0.80 -8.45
N GLY A 48 11.74 -1.38 -9.48
CA GLY A 48 12.21 -2.62 -10.11
C GLY A 48 13.60 -2.48 -10.74
N PHE A 49 13.91 -1.33 -11.36
CA PHE A 49 15.24 -1.06 -11.88
C PHE A 49 16.31 -1.05 -10.77
N VAL A 50 16.04 -0.32 -9.67
CA VAL A 50 16.97 -0.24 -8.53
C VAL A 50 17.14 -1.59 -7.84
N GLU A 51 16.04 -2.34 -7.65
CA GLU A 51 16.04 -3.71 -7.11
C GLU A 51 16.95 -4.62 -7.93
N VAL A 52 16.73 -4.72 -9.25
CA VAL A 52 17.56 -5.58 -10.12
C VAL A 52 19.04 -5.17 -10.10
N PHE A 53 19.34 -3.87 -10.02
CA PHE A 53 20.72 -3.38 -9.90
C PHE A 53 21.40 -3.80 -8.59
N ILE A 54 20.68 -3.74 -7.46
CA ILE A 54 21.19 -4.22 -6.17
C ILE A 54 21.38 -5.74 -6.23
N TRP A 55 20.37 -6.47 -6.73
CA TRP A 55 20.39 -7.92 -6.83
C TRP A 55 21.60 -8.43 -7.63
N ILE A 56 21.83 -7.89 -8.84
CA ILE A 56 22.95 -8.35 -9.68
C ILE A 56 24.30 -8.03 -9.03
N THR A 57 24.41 -6.89 -8.33
CA THR A 57 25.62 -6.52 -7.58
C THR A 57 25.90 -7.52 -6.46
N VAL A 58 24.89 -7.85 -5.64
CA VAL A 58 25.03 -8.78 -4.51
C VAL A 58 25.36 -10.19 -4.99
N VAL A 59 24.65 -10.68 -6.02
CA VAL A 59 24.90 -12.02 -6.56
C VAL A 59 26.31 -12.12 -7.13
N SER A 60 26.79 -11.09 -7.83
CA SER A 60 28.16 -11.09 -8.36
C SER A 60 29.22 -11.23 -7.26
N GLN A 61 29.02 -10.56 -6.11
CA GLN A 61 29.91 -10.65 -4.95
C GLN A 61 29.88 -12.03 -4.29
N ILE A 62 28.70 -12.66 -4.17
CA ILE A 62 28.56 -13.99 -3.54
C ILE A 62 29.18 -15.08 -4.42
N VAL A 63 28.91 -15.05 -5.73
CA VAL A 63 29.46 -16.03 -6.67
C VAL A 63 30.99 -15.88 -6.77
N GLY A 64 31.51 -14.65 -6.72
CA GLY A 64 32.96 -14.40 -6.67
C GLY A 64 33.65 -14.92 -5.39
N HIS A 65 32.91 -15.08 -4.29
CA HIS A 65 33.42 -15.52 -2.98
C HIS A 65 32.69 -16.78 -2.46
N ALA A 66 32.32 -17.68 -3.38
CA ALA A 66 31.41 -18.82 -3.16
C ALA A 66 31.84 -19.84 -2.08
N HIS A 67 33.05 -19.74 -1.53
CA HIS A 67 33.51 -20.62 -0.45
C HIS A 67 33.10 -20.15 0.96
N ASN A 68 32.46 -18.98 1.10
CA ASN A 68 32.07 -18.45 2.41
C ASN A 68 30.60 -18.78 2.78
N LEU A 69 30.40 -19.78 3.65
CA LEU A 69 29.08 -20.14 4.19
C LEU A 69 28.38 -18.97 4.91
N LEU A 70 29.13 -18.09 5.59
CA LEU A 70 28.54 -16.94 6.29
C LEU A 70 27.91 -15.95 5.31
N ALA A 71 28.45 -15.80 4.10
CA ALA A 71 27.86 -14.91 3.09
C ALA A 71 26.49 -15.44 2.64
N TYR A 72 26.34 -16.76 2.49
CA TYR A 72 25.04 -17.38 2.17
C TYR A 72 24.03 -17.26 3.32
N LEU A 73 24.49 -17.48 4.56
CA LEU A 73 23.64 -17.27 5.74
C LEU A 73 23.20 -15.81 5.87
N ALA A 74 24.11 -14.87 5.65
CA ALA A 74 23.81 -13.44 5.65
C ALA A 74 22.84 -13.05 4.51
N TYR A 75 22.95 -13.68 3.35
CA TYR A 75 21.99 -13.49 2.24
C TYR A 75 20.58 -13.96 2.62
N ALA A 76 20.46 -15.16 3.21
CA ALA A 76 19.19 -15.70 3.67
C ALA A 76 18.57 -14.89 4.82
N ALA A 77 19.39 -14.52 5.81
CA ALA A 77 18.98 -13.67 6.92
C ALA A 77 18.56 -12.27 6.46
N GLY A 78 19.29 -11.70 5.49
CA GLY A 78 18.97 -10.42 4.89
C GLY A 78 17.64 -10.46 4.13
N PHE A 79 17.33 -11.58 3.45
CA PHE A 79 16.03 -11.77 2.82
C PHE A 79 14.89 -11.80 3.85
N ALA A 80 15.02 -12.62 4.90
CA ALA A 80 13.99 -12.73 5.93
C ALA A 80 13.76 -11.39 6.66
N SER A 81 14.84 -10.70 7.00
CA SER A 81 14.80 -9.39 7.65
C SER A 81 14.20 -8.31 6.73
N GLY A 82 14.58 -8.32 5.44
CA GLY A 82 14.03 -7.41 4.45
C GLY A 82 12.53 -7.62 4.23
N ALA A 83 12.04 -8.86 4.25
CA ALA A 83 10.62 -9.14 4.16
C ALA A 83 9.86 -8.58 5.37
N PHE A 84 10.42 -8.74 6.59
CA PHE A 84 9.84 -8.16 7.80
C PHE A 84 9.82 -6.62 7.75
N VAL A 85 10.93 -6.00 7.36
CA VAL A 85 11.02 -4.53 7.20
C VAL A 85 10.05 -4.03 6.13
N GLY A 86 9.93 -4.73 5.00
CA GLY A 86 8.97 -4.43 3.94
C GLY A 86 7.52 -4.44 4.44
N MET A 87 7.14 -5.47 5.23
CA MET A 87 5.82 -5.52 5.87
C MET A 87 5.62 -4.40 6.90
N TYR A 88 6.65 -4.08 7.69
CA TYR A 88 6.57 -2.97 8.65
C TYR A 88 6.36 -1.61 7.95
N ILE A 89 7.07 -1.37 6.85
CA ILE A 89 6.91 -0.15 6.06
C ILE A 89 5.53 -0.13 5.39
N GLU A 90 5.01 -1.25 4.89
CA GLU A 90 3.64 -1.34 4.36
C GLU A 90 2.61 -0.85 5.37
N ALA A 91 2.69 -1.38 6.59
CA ALA A 91 1.76 -1.03 7.67
C ALA A 91 1.83 0.47 8.00
N ARG A 92 3.05 1.04 8.02
CA ARG A 92 3.28 2.47 8.28
C ARG A 92 2.84 3.39 7.16
N LEU A 93 3.00 2.96 5.91
CA LEU A 93 2.63 3.77 4.75
C LEU A 93 1.11 3.98 4.69
N ALA A 94 0.31 3.07 5.25
CA ALA A 94 -1.16 3.16 5.30
C ALA A 94 -1.77 3.59 3.95
N ILE A 95 -1.19 3.10 2.85
CA ILE A 95 -1.58 3.47 1.49
C ILE A 95 -2.83 2.67 1.12
N GLY A 96 -3.83 3.39 0.63
CA GLY A 96 -5.05 2.81 0.09
C GLY A 96 -6.29 3.51 0.63
N THR A 97 -7.42 3.12 0.04
CA THR A 97 -8.75 3.56 0.44
C THR A 97 -9.51 2.34 0.96
N GLN A 98 -10.24 2.54 2.05
CA GLN A 98 -11.08 1.52 2.66
C GLN A 98 -12.53 2.02 2.72
N ILE A 99 -13.47 1.09 2.56
CA ILE A 99 -14.87 1.29 2.88
C ILE A 99 -15.09 0.74 4.28
N ILE A 100 -15.62 1.58 5.15
CA ILE A 100 -16.14 1.17 6.46
C ILE A 100 -17.67 1.13 6.31
N LEU A 101 -18.22 -0.09 6.35
CA LEU A 101 -19.65 -0.31 6.45
C LEU A 101 -20.00 -0.44 7.93
N SER A 102 -20.79 0.51 8.43
CA SER A 102 -21.32 0.48 9.79
C SER A 102 -22.80 0.12 9.72
N ILE A 103 -23.20 -0.94 10.42
CA ILE A 103 -24.60 -1.36 10.54
C ILE A 103 -25.05 -0.97 11.94
N VAL A 104 -26.02 -0.06 12.01
CA VAL A 104 -26.59 0.46 13.26
C VAL A 104 -28.10 0.25 13.29
N GLN A 105 -28.64 0.03 14.49
CA GLN A 105 -30.08 -0.04 14.74
C GLN A 105 -30.56 1.33 15.23
N GLY A 106 -31.74 1.76 14.81
CA GLY A 106 -32.32 3.03 15.24
C GLY A 106 -31.82 4.25 14.46
N ASP A 107 -31.70 5.39 15.13
CA ASP A 107 -31.38 6.67 14.50
C ASP A 107 -29.88 6.81 14.21
N ALA A 108 -29.55 6.93 12.92
CA ALA A 108 -28.19 7.14 12.44
C ALA A 108 -27.81 8.63 12.29
N SER A 109 -28.74 9.57 12.53
CA SER A 109 -28.58 10.99 12.20
C SER A 109 -27.41 11.65 12.93
N GLU A 110 -27.20 11.30 14.19
CA GLU A 110 -26.06 11.82 14.97
C GLU A 110 -24.72 11.32 14.38
N LEU A 111 -24.65 10.03 14.04
CA LEU A 111 -23.44 9.43 13.47
C LEU A 111 -23.10 10.02 12.09
N THR A 112 -24.09 10.16 11.21
CA THR A 112 -23.89 10.75 9.89
C THR A 112 -23.49 12.22 9.98
N THR A 113 -24.07 12.98 10.91
CA THR A 113 -23.73 14.40 11.15
C THR A 113 -22.30 14.55 11.67
N ASN A 114 -21.88 13.71 12.62
CA ASN A 114 -20.53 13.74 13.17
C ASN A 114 -19.47 13.38 12.12
N LEU A 115 -19.74 12.35 11.30
CA LEU A 115 -18.86 11.96 10.20
C LEU A 115 -18.77 13.04 9.11
N HIS A 116 -19.89 13.66 8.74
CA HIS A 116 -19.91 14.79 7.80
C HIS A 116 -19.12 15.99 8.34
N SER A 117 -19.31 16.33 9.63
CA SER A 117 -18.62 17.45 10.28
C SER A 117 -17.12 17.22 10.39
N ALA A 118 -16.68 15.96 10.48
CA ALA A 118 -15.29 15.55 10.41
C ALA A 118 -14.70 15.51 8.98
N GLY A 119 -15.51 15.84 7.96
CA GLY A 119 -15.09 15.92 6.56
C GLY A 119 -15.10 14.58 5.82
N PHE A 120 -15.78 13.55 6.35
CA PHE A 120 -15.90 12.25 5.70
C PHE A 120 -17.16 12.16 4.85
N GLY A 121 -17.04 11.60 3.65
CA GLY A 121 -18.18 11.29 2.79
C GLY A 121 -18.92 10.06 3.31
N VAL A 122 -20.24 10.20 3.48
CA VAL A 122 -21.09 9.15 4.05
C VAL A 122 -22.28 8.89 3.12
N THR A 123 -22.56 7.62 2.87
CA THR A 123 -23.78 7.18 2.19
C THR A 123 -24.59 6.33 3.15
N CYS A 124 -25.86 6.67 3.33
CA CYS A 124 -26.78 5.94 4.22
C CYS A 124 -27.80 5.16 3.38
N VAL A 125 -27.99 3.88 3.73
CA VAL A 125 -28.94 2.98 3.05
C VAL A 125 -29.83 2.33 4.11
N ASP A 126 -31.12 2.32 3.86
CA ASP A 126 -32.10 1.58 4.66
C ASP A 126 -32.00 0.08 4.40
N GLY A 127 -32.00 -0.72 5.47
CA GLY A 127 -31.97 -2.17 5.39
C GLY A 127 -32.82 -2.82 6.49
N ASP A 128 -32.99 -4.13 6.36
CA ASP A 128 -33.73 -4.94 7.34
C ASP A 128 -32.81 -6.04 7.89
N GLY A 129 -32.71 -6.11 9.21
CA GLY A 129 -31.90 -7.07 9.94
C GLY A 129 -32.76 -8.12 10.63
N SER A 130 -32.14 -9.15 11.21
CA SER A 130 -32.87 -10.18 11.95
C SER A 130 -33.69 -9.63 13.12
N ASN A 131 -33.29 -8.47 13.66
CA ASN A 131 -33.91 -7.82 14.81
C ASN A 131 -34.72 -6.57 14.41
N GLY A 132 -35.03 -6.40 13.12
CA GLY A 132 -35.80 -5.27 12.59
C GLY A 132 -34.95 -4.27 11.78
N PRO A 133 -35.47 -3.05 11.55
CA PRO A 133 -34.88 -2.10 10.62
C PRO A 133 -33.50 -1.62 11.08
N VAL A 134 -32.57 -1.55 10.12
CA VAL A 134 -31.18 -1.12 10.32
C VAL A 134 -30.78 -0.06 9.29
N LYS A 135 -29.79 0.74 9.63
CA LYS A 135 -29.14 1.67 8.70
C LYS A 135 -27.75 1.14 8.38
N LEU A 136 -27.46 1.05 7.08
CA LEU A 136 -26.14 0.71 6.55
C LEU A 136 -25.44 2.01 6.14
N ILE A 137 -24.34 2.32 6.80
CA ILE A 137 -23.60 3.57 6.64
C ILE A 137 -22.26 3.25 6.01
N TYR A 138 -22.08 3.67 4.75
CA TYR A 138 -20.84 3.52 4.01
C TYR A 138 -19.99 4.77 4.16
N THR A 139 -18.77 4.59 4.66
CA THR A 139 -17.78 5.67 4.79
C THR A 139 -16.53 5.29 4.01
N ILE A 140 -16.21 6.05 2.97
CA ILE A 140 -15.03 5.83 2.13
C ILE A 140 -13.90 6.71 2.67
N VAL A 141 -12.83 6.10 3.18
CA VAL A 141 -11.73 6.85 3.80
C VAL A 141 -10.35 6.33 3.43
N PRO A 142 -9.33 7.21 3.39
CA PRO A 142 -7.94 6.76 3.37
C PRO A 142 -7.66 5.90 4.60
N ARG A 143 -6.90 4.81 4.44
CA ARG A 143 -6.55 3.89 5.55
C ARG A 143 -5.91 4.61 6.75
N ARG A 144 -5.13 5.67 6.50
CA ARG A 144 -4.55 6.54 7.55
C ARG A 144 -5.58 7.27 8.44
N ASN A 145 -6.81 7.45 7.99
CA ASN A 145 -7.87 8.14 8.73
C ASN A 145 -8.88 7.16 9.37
N MET A 146 -8.67 5.84 9.20
CA MET A 146 -9.58 4.79 9.68
C MET A 146 -9.82 4.89 11.20
N GLU A 147 -8.77 5.06 12.00
CA GLU A 147 -8.90 5.16 13.47
C GLU A 147 -9.78 6.35 13.89
N ASN A 148 -9.72 7.47 13.17
CA ASN A 148 -10.55 8.63 13.45
C ASN A 148 -12.04 8.31 13.21
N VAL A 149 -12.36 7.68 12.07
CA VAL A 149 -13.73 7.24 11.77
C VAL A 149 -14.23 6.22 12.79
N LEU A 150 -13.41 5.23 13.14
CA LEU A 150 -13.76 4.23 14.15
C LEU A 150 -14.04 4.86 15.51
N SER A 151 -13.25 5.87 15.90
CA SER A 151 -13.45 6.59 17.16
C SER A 151 -14.79 7.33 17.19
N ILE A 152 -15.17 7.99 16.08
CA ILE A 152 -16.47 8.68 15.95
C ILE A 152 -17.61 7.66 16.04
N ILE A 153 -17.49 6.52 15.33
CA ILE A 153 -18.54 5.49 15.35
C ILE A 153 -18.70 4.90 16.76
N HIS A 154 -17.61 4.57 17.45
CA HIS A 154 -17.70 3.97 18.78
C HIS A 154 -18.20 4.94 19.85
N GLN A 155 -17.97 6.25 19.69
CA GLN A 155 -18.49 7.28 20.60
C GLN A 155 -20.01 7.39 20.51
N THR A 156 -20.57 7.32 19.29
CA THR A 156 -22.03 7.44 19.08
C THR A 156 -22.75 6.09 19.22
N HIS A 157 -22.15 5.02 18.70
CA HIS A 157 -22.74 3.68 18.64
C HIS A 157 -21.70 2.59 19.00
N PRO A 158 -21.45 2.33 20.29
CA PRO A 158 -20.44 1.37 20.75
C PRO A 158 -20.74 -0.08 20.37
N HIS A 159 -21.99 -0.41 20.03
CA HIS A 159 -22.43 -1.73 19.58
C HIS A 159 -22.66 -1.82 18.07
N ALA A 160 -22.16 -0.86 17.29
CA ALA A 160 -22.26 -0.89 15.83
C ALA A 160 -21.52 -2.11 15.26
N PHE A 161 -22.14 -2.81 14.31
CA PHE A 161 -21.46 -3.88 13.59
C PHE A 161 -20.68 -3.28 12.43
N LEU A 162 -19.36 -3.51 12.39
CA LEU A 162 -18.46 -2.88 11.43
C LEU A 162 -17.87 -3.92 10.46
N ALA A 163 -17.92 -3.62 9.18
CA ALA A 163 -17.20 -4.36 8.15
C ALA A 163 -16.26 -3.41 7.40
N ILE A 164 -14.96 -3.75 7.37
CA ILE A 164 -13.92 -2.95 6.71
C ILE A 164 -13.52 -3.68 5.43
N GLN A 165 -13.62 -2.99 4.29
CA GLN A 165 -13.31 -3.53 2.97
C GLN A 165 -12.22 -2.71 2.30
N ASP A 166 -11.21 -3.38 1.77
CA ASP A 166 -10.15 -2.75 0.98
C ASP A 166 -10.62 -2.50 -0.45
N VAL A 167 -10.50 -1.25 -0.94
CA VAL A 167 -10.91 -0.88 -2.30
C VAL A 167 -9.69 -0.55 -3.15
N ARG A 168 -9.62 -1.14 -4.34
CA ARG A 168 -8.63 -0.77 -5.36
C ARG A 168 -9.20 0.34 -6.24
N SER A 169 -8.71 1.56 -6.06
CA SER A 169 -9.01 2.75 -6.86
C SER A 169 -10.48 3.20 -6.83
N THR A 170 -10.73 4.39 -6.32
CA THR A 170 -11.98 5.13 -6.57
C THR A 170 -11.78 5.95 -7.85
N LEU A 171 -12.04 5.32 -9.00
CA LEU A 171 -12.29 6.08 -10.23
C LEU A 171 -13.70 6.66 -10.05
N GLU A 172 -13.77 7.95 -9.73
CA GLU A 172 -14.99 8.78 -9.77
C GLU A 172 -15.97 8.64 -8.58
N GLY A 173 -15.89 9.61 -7.67
CA GLY A 173 -17.09 10.27 -7.14
C GLY A 173 -17.46 11.46 -8.03
N ILE A 174 -18.52 12.20 -7.71
CA ILE A 174 -18.93 13.39 -8.49
C ILE A 174 -17.79 14.44 -8.45
N PHE A 175 -17.19 14.73 -9.61
CA PHE A 175 -16.24 15.84 -9.83
C PHE A 175 -16.92 16.91 -10.70
N PRO A 176 -16.53 18.21 -10.60
CA PRO A 176 -17.12 19.26 -11.43
C PRO A 176 -16.92 18.97 -12.92
N ILE A 177 -18.01 19.01 -13.67
CA ILE A 177 -18.04 18.84 -15.13
C ILE A 177 -17.18 19.94 -15.73
N THR A 178 -16.03 19.59 -16.29
CA THR A 178 -15.31 20.53 -17.16
C THR A 178 -16.02 20.52 -18.51
N ALA A 179 -16.99 21.42 -18.65
CA ALA A 179 -17.55 21.76 -19.94
C ALA A 179 -16.52 22.58 -20.72
N SER A 180 -15.73 21.95 -21.58
CA SER A 180 -15.31 22.48 -22.89
C SER A 180 -14.20 21.65 -23.52
N MET A 181 -14.59 20.68 -24.36
CA MET A 181 -13.89 20.45 -25.64
C MET A 181 -14.90 19.89 -26.66
N GLN A 182 -16.00 20.61 -26.83
CA GLN A 182 -16.66 20.71 -28.12
C GLN A 182 -16.08 21.95 -28.79
N ASN A 183 -15.01 21.79 -29.57
CA ASN A 183 -14.86 22.51 -30.84
C ASN A 183 -13.57 22.09 -31.57
N GLY A 184 -13.78 21.60 -32.79
CA GLY A 184 -12.80 21.69 -33.88
C GLY A 184 -11.77 20.57 -33.92
N PHE A 185 -12.01 19.54 -34.73
CA PHE A 185 -11.23 19.34 -35.95
C PHE A 185 -11.92 18.25 -36.81
N PHE A 186 -12.74 18.72 -37.73
CA PHE A 186 -13.18 17.94 -38.90
C PHE A 186 -11.94 17.68 -39.77
N PHE A 187 -11.53 16.42 -39.91
CA PHE A 187 -10.57 16.00 -40.94
C PHE A 187 -11.29 15.08 -41.93
N PRO A 188 -11.55 15.49 -43.18
CA PRO A 188 -12.06 14.58 -44.18
C PRO A 188 -10.89 13.74 -44.70
N ARG A 189 -10.94 12.42 -44.48
CA ARG A 189 -10.08 11.46 -45.16
C ARG A 189 -10.45 11.44 -46.66
N LYS A 190 -9.57 11.91 -47.53
CA LYS A 190 -9.63 11.58 -48.97
C LYS A 190 -8.98 10.21 -49.19
N PHE A 191 -9.75 9.31 -49.79
CA PHE A 191 -9.27 8.09 -50.42
C PHE A 191 -8.62 8.46 -51.76
N LYS A 192 -7.39 8.00 -51.98
CA LYS A 192 -6.86 7.64 -53.31
C LYS A 192 -5.69 6.68 -53.14
#